data_AF-A0A6J4N388-F1
#
_entry.id   AF-A0A6J4N388-F1
#
_cell.length_a   1.000
_cell.length_b   1.000
_cell.length_c   1.000
_cell.angle_alpha   90.00
_cell.angle_beta   90.00
_cell.angle_gamma   90.00
#
_symmetry.space_group_name_H-M   'P 1'
#
loop_
_entity.id
_entity.type
_entity.pdbx_description
1 polymer ?
#
loop_
_entity_poly.entity_id
_entity_poly.type
_entity_poly.pdbx_seq_one_letter_code
_entity_poly.pdbx_strand_id
1 'polypeptide(L)'
;TRGMVPDVQNVRLRPEVQFVLHMDGWGAPWLKYDSYRDYVAAYPVQYTGWKNFYHNDTKKNDPLTTPQDLIQLWPEPLYVQYQ
;
A
#
# COMPACT_ATOMS: atom_id res chain seq x y z
N THR A 1 14.58 -1.53 9.25
CA THR A 1 14.39 -2.14 7.91
C THR A 1 13.92 -1.06 6.95
N ARG A 2 14.81 -0.45 6.14
CA ARG A 2 14.45 0.56 5.13
C ARG A 2 14.70 0.08 3.69
N GLY A 3 14.76 -1.24 3.48
CA GLY A 3 15.19 -1.85 2.22
C GLY A 3 14.08 -2.39 1.31
N MET A 4 12.82 -2.01 1.52
CA MET A 4 11.71 -2.57 0.71
C MET A 4 11.66 -1.96 -0.71
N VAL A 5 11.98 -0.67 -0.85
CA VAL A 5 12.01 0.04 -2.15
C VAL A 5 13.24 0.98 -2.20
N PRO A 6 14.48 0.45 -2.20
CA PRO A 6 15.68 1.26 -1.97
C PRO A 6 16.04 2.21 -3.11
N ASP A 7 15.62 1.91 -4.34
CA ASP A 7 16.01 2.62 -5.56
C ASP A 7 14.82 3.18 -6.36
N VAL A 8 13.75 3.56 -5.65
CA VAL A 8 12.52 4.09 -6.25
C VAL A 8 12.78 5.28 -7.19
N GLN A 9 13.76 6.11 -6.86
CA GLN A 9 14.21 7.27 -7.63
C GLN A 9 14.77 6.92 -9.01
N ASN A 10 15.17 5.66 -9.22
CA ASN A 10 15.71 5.19 -10.50
C ASN A 10 14.62 4.66 -11.43
N VAL A 11 13.36 4.59 -10.99
CA VAL A 11 12.23 4.15 -11.82
C VAL A 11 11.96 5.19 -12.91
N ARG A 12 11.96 4.75 -14.17
CA ARG A 12 11.69 5.59 -15.33
C ARG A 12 10.28 5.34 -15.85
N LEU A 13 9.40 6.33 -15.70
CA LEU A 13 8.04 6.26 -16.22
C LEU A 13 8.02 6.32 -17.75
N ARG A 14 7.09 5.60 -18.34
CA ARG A 14 6.91 5.45 -19.79
C ARG A 14 5.42 5.52 -20.10
N PRO A 15 4.98 6.18 -21.18
CA PRO A 15 3.55 6.32 -21.46
C PRO A 15 2.84 4.97 -21.70
N GLU A 16 3.59 3.93 -22.08
CA GLU A 16 3.07 2.60 -22.39
C GLU A 16 2.79 1.75 -21.14
N VAL A 17 3.31 2.13 -19.96
CA VAL A 17 3.21 1.33 -18.73
C VAL A 17 2.88 2.22 -17.54
N GLN A 18 1.94 1.77 -16.71
CA GLN A 18 1.57 2.45 -15.47
C GLN A 18 2.02 1.65 -14.26
N PHE A 19 2.57 2.33 -13.26
CA PHE A 19 3.04 1.70 -12.03
C PHE A 19 2.11 2.00 -10.85
N VAL A 20 1.77 0.95 -10.10
CA VAL A 20 1.10 1.05 -8.81
C VAL A 20 2.05 0.49 -7.75
N LEU A 21 2.36 1.27 -6.72
CA LEU A 21 3.15 0.81 -5.58
C LEU A 21 2.24 0.54 -4.37
N HIS A 22 2.41 -0.63 -3.75
CA HIS A 22 1.75 -1.01 -2.51
C HIS A 22 2.60 -2.03 -1.74
N MET A 23 2.36 -2.15 -0.43
CA MET A 23 3.13 -3.03 0.44
C MET A 23 2.49 -4.40 0.61
N ASP A 24 3.31 -5.45 0.55
CA ASP A 24 2.91 -6.84 0.81
C ASP A 24 3.05 -7.19 2.30
N GLY A 25 2.36 -6.44 3.15
CA GLY A 25 2.32 -6.64 4.60
C GLY A 25 0.90 -6.97 5.08
N TRP A 26 0.77 -7.90 6.02
CA TRP A 26 -0.50 -8.27 6.63
C TRP A 26 -0.54 -7.91 8.11
N GLY A 27 -1.76 -7.84 8.65
CA GLY A 27 -2.03 -7.58 10.05
C GLY A 27 -3.05 -6.46 10.22
N ALA A 28 -3.15 -5.99 11.46
CA ALA A 28 -4.13 -4.98 11.82
C ALA A 28 -3.98 -3.67 11.02
N PRO A 29 -5.06 -2.90 10.84
CA PRO A 29 -5.05 -1.71 9.99
C PRO A 29 -3.94 -0.71 10.31
N TRP A 30 -3.65 -0.46 11.59
CA TRP A 30 -2.61 0.51 11.99
C TRP A 30 -1.21 0.15 11.50
N LEU A 31 -0.83 -1.14 11.49
CA LEU A 31 0.47 -1.59 10.97
C LEU A 31 0.57 -1.35 9.46
N LYS A 32 -0.56 -1.52 8.77
CA LYS A 32 -0.65 -1.32 7.34
C LYS A 32 -0.66 0.17 6.99
N TYR A 33 -1.29 1.02 7.80
CA TYR A 33 -1.21 2.48 7.67
C TYR A 33 0.23 2.98 7.88
N ASP A 34 0.94 2.46 8.90
CA ASP A 34 2.35 2.78 9.11
C ASP A 34 3.20 2.38 7.90
N SER A 35 2.98 1.18 7.35
CA SER A 35 3.68 0.71 6.15
C SER A 35 3.34 1.57 4.92
N TYR A 36 2.07 1.97 4.77
CA TYR A 36 1.64 2.85 3.69
C TYR A 36 2.35 4.21 3.78
N ARG A 37 2.39 4.81 4.97
CA ARG A 37 3.11 6.07 5.21
C ARG A 37 4.59 5.93 4.89
N ASP A 38 5.23 4.91 5.44
CA ASP A 38 6.70 4.79 5.43
C ASP A 38 7.27 4.35 4.08
N TYR A 39 6.47 3.69 3.23
CA TYR A 39 6.96 3.17 1.95
C TYR A 39 6.18 3.68 0.74
N VAL A 40 4.85 3.72 0.78
CA VAL A 40 4.04 4.08 -0.40
C VAL A 40 3.94 5.60 -0.54
N ALA A 41 3.60 6.29 0.54
CA ALA A 41 3.46 7.75 0.56
C ALA A 41 4.83 8.45 0.60
N ALA A 42 5.82 7.89 1.29
CA ALA A 42 7.17 8.45 1.35
C ALA A 42 7.94 8.30 0.02
N TYR A 43 7.63 7.25 -0.75
CA TYR A 43 8.32 6.92 -2.00
C TYR A 43 7.34 6.59 -3.14
N PRO A 44 6.48 7.54 -3.55
CA PRO A 44 5.51 7.30 -4.61
C PRO A 44 6.20 7.15 -5.96
N VAL A 45 5.71 6.24 -6.80
CA VAL A 45 6.21 6.05 -8.19
C VAL A 45 5.33 6.79 -9.19
N GLN A 46 4.10 6.31 -9.41
CA GLN A 46 3.13 6.94 -10.31
C GLN A 46 1.75 6.93 -9.67
N TYR A 47 1.27 5.75 -9.27
CA TYR A 47 0.06 5.60 -8.48
C TYR A 47 0.34 4.82 -7.21
N THR A 48 -0.48 5.06 -6.19
CA THR A 48 -0.43 4.32 -4.93
C THR A 48 -1.49 3.23 -4.94
N GLY A 49 -1.23 2.17 -4.20
CA GLY A 49 -2.18 1.08 -4.02
C GLY A 49 -2.22 0.56 -2.59
N TRP A 50 -3.17 -0.33 -2.35
CA TRP A 50 -3.37 -1.00 -1.08
C TRP A 50 -3.58 -2.49 -1.30
N LYS A 51 -3.13 -3.33 -0.38
CA LYS A 51 -3.39 -4.78 -0.39
C LYS A 51 -4.15 -5.17 0.86
N ASN A 52 -5.30 -5.81 0.72
CA ASN A 52 -6.10 -6.37 1.80
C ASN A 52 -6.06 -7.89 1.76
N PHE A 53 -5.76 -8.52 2.89
CA PHE A 53 -5.81 -9.97 3.03
C PHE A 53 -7.03 -10.38 3.87
N TYR A 54 -7.99 -11.09 3.28
CA TYR A 54 -9.22 -11.47 3.99
C TYR A 54 -8.92 -12.35 5.21
N HIS A 55 -8.07 -13.37 5.03
CA HIS A 55 -7.73 -14.28 6.12
C HIS A 55 -6.62 -13.71 7.01
N ASN A 56 -5.51 -13.23 6.44
CA ASN A 56 -4.34 -12.86 7.24
C ASN A 56 -4.54 -11.59 8.08
N ASP A 57 -5.25 -10.59 7.56
CA ASP A 57 -5.48 -9.35 8.32
C ASP A 57 -6.45 -9.58 9.48
N THR A 58 -7.29 -10.62 9.41
CA THR A 58 -8.30 -10.94 10.43
C THR A 58 -7.88 -12.08 11.37
N LYS A 59 -6.68 -12.67 11.20
CA LYS A 59 -6.20 -13.84 11.99
C LYS A 59 -6.26 -13.66 13.51
N LYS A 60 -6.15 -12.43 13.99
CA LYS A 60 -6.17 -12.09 15.42
C LYS A 60 -7.49 -11.43 15.85
N ASN A 61 -8.54 -11.59 15.06
CA ASN A 61 -9.81 -10.86 15.18
C ASN A 61 -9.65 -9.33 15.01
N ASP A 62 -8.61 -8.89 14.31
CA ASP A 62 -8.45 -7.50 13.90
C ASP A 62 -9.45 -7.19 12.77
N PRO A 63 -9.96 -5.94 12.69
CA PRO A 63 -10.88 -5.54 11.63
C PRO A 63 -10.15 -5.41 10.28
N LEU A 64 -10.85 -5.74 9.20
CA LEU A 64 -10.37 -5.45 7.85
C LEU A 64 -10.50 -3.96 7.55
N THR A 65 -9.52 -3.38 6.85
CA THR A 65 -9.60 -2.00 6.38
C THR A 65 -10.74 -1.83 5.37
N THR A 66 -11.63 -0.87 5.61
CA THR A 66 -12.79 -0.61 4.76
C THR A 66 -12.46 0.34 3.60
N PRO A 67 -13.26 0.36 2.51
CA PRO A 67 -13.10 1.36 1.46
C PRO A 67 -13.14 2.81 1.99
N GLN A 68 -13.98 3.09 2.98
CA GLN A 68 -14.11 4.41 3.62
C GLN A 68 -12.82 4.81 4.35
N ASP A 69 -12.08 3.85 4.90
CA ASP A 69 -10.77 4.12 5.49
C ASP A 69 -9.72 4.41 4.41
N LEU A 70 -9.79 3.70 3.27
CA LEU A 70 -8.82 3.82 2.18
C LEU A 70 -8.89 5.18 1.47
N ILE A 71 -10.10 5.70 1.25
CA ILE A 71 -10.29 7.04 0.63
C ILE A 71 -9.79 8.19 1.52
N GLN A 72 -9.55 7.92 2.81
CA GLN A 72 -9.00 8.91 3.75
C GLN A 72 -7.47 8.90 3.78
N LEU A 73 -6.82 7.94 3.12
CA LEU A 73 -5.37 7.92 3.01
C LEU A 73 -4.88 9.03 2.08
N TRP A 74 -3.68 9.54 2.36
CA TRP A 74 -2.99 10.49 1.51
C TRP A 74 -1.58 9.99 1.16
N PRO A 75 -1.25 9.82 -0.13
CA PRO A 75 -2.14 9.93 -1.29
C PRO A 75 -3.32 8.94 -1.26
N GLU A 76 -4.38 9.21 -2.04
CA GLU A 76 -5.49 8.24 -2.16
C GLU A 76 -5.04 7.04 -3.03
N PRO A 77 -5.24 5.78 -2.59
CA PRO A 77 -4.93 4.59 -3.38
C PRO A 77 -5.81 4.49 -4.63
N LEU A 78 -5.18 4.43 -5.81
CA LEU A 78 -5.89 4.23 -7.08
C LEU A 78 -6.31 2.76 -7.29
N TYR A 79 -5.57 1.84 -6.67
CA TYR A 79 -5.75 0.40 -6.85
C TYR A 79 -5.78 -0.31 -5.50
N VAL A 80 -6.76 -1.19 -5.31
CA VAL A 80 -6.88 -2.02 -4.11
C VAL A 80 -6.92 -3.48 -4.53
N GLN A 81 -5.92 -4.24 -4.09
CA GLN A 81 -5.90 -5.69 -4.23
C GLN A 81 -6.55 -6.35 -3.03
N TYR A 82 -7.39 -7.35 -3.28
CA TYR A 82 -7.90 -8.25 -2.26
C TYR A 82 -7.35 -9.66 -2.48
N GLN A 83 -6.85 -10.29 -1.43
CA GLN A 83 -6.27 -11.64 -1.45
C GLN A 83 -6.77 -12.50 -0.28
#